data_AF-A0A1Y5L0R8-F1
#
_entry.id   AF-A0A1Y5L0R8-F1
#
_cell.length_a   1.000
_cell.length_b   1.000
_cell.length_c   1.000
_cell.angle_alpha   90.00
_cell.angle_beta   90.00
_cell.angle_gamma   90.00
#
_symmetry.space_group_name_H-M   'P 1'
#
loop_
_entity.id
_entity.type
_entity.pdbx_description
1 polymer ?
#
loop_
_entity_poly.entity_id
_entity_poly.type
_entity_poly.pdbx_seq_one_letter_code
_entity_poly.pdbx_strand_id
1 'polypeptide(L)'
;MAVAVIGGGIVGMSTAWSLRRRGEEVIVIERGSIGESASGVNAGWVTPSLSTPLASPGVVGLGLTHALDPNGALSIRPRLDTD
;
A
#
# COMPACT_ATOMS: atom_id res chain seq x y z
N MET A 1 8.48 29.20 8.63
CA MET A 1 9.52 28.21 8.28
C MET A 1 8.85 27.25 7.31
N ALA A 2 9.39 27.07 6.10
CA ALA A 2 8.74 26.26 5.08
C ALA A 2 9.21 24.80 5.15
N VAL A 3 8.27 23.86 4.96
CA VAL A 3 8.56 22.42 4.87
C VAL A 3 8.81 22.05 3.41
N ALA A 4 9.98 21.49 3.12
CA ALA A 4 10.28 20.95 1.80
C ALA A 4 9.80 19.50 1.68
N VAL A 5 9.04 19.20 0.63
CA VAL A 5 8.62 17.85 0.25
C VAL A 5 9.33 17.48 -1.04
N ILE A 6 10.15 16.43 -1.01
CA ILE A 6 10.91 15.94 -2.16
C ILE A 6 10.12 14.81 -2.83
N GLY A 7 9.74 15.02 -4.09
CA GLY A 7 8.93 14.12 -4.89
C GLY A 7 7.49 14.57 -5.04
N GLY A 8 7.04 14.73 -6.29
CA GLY A 8 5.69 15.08 -6.72
C GLY A 8 4.81 13.87 -7.06
N GLY A 9 5.11 12.69 -6.52
CA GLY A 9 4.25 11.52 -6.60
C GLY A 9 3.05 11.58 -5.66
N ILE A 10 2.17 10.57 -5.68
CA ILE A 10 0.94 10.52 -4.87
C ILE A 10 1.20 10.68 -3.37
N VAL A 11 2.28 10.07 -2.85
CA VAL A 11 2.68 10.16 -1.45
C VAL A 11 3.15 11.58 -1.11
N GLY A 12 4.01 12.18 -1.94
CA GLY A 12 4.52 13.53 -1.73
C GLY A 12 3.41 14.58 -1.79
N MET A 13 2.54 14.50 -2.79
CA MET A 13 1.39 15.42 -2.92
C MET A 13 0.37 15.26 -1.78
N SER A 14 0.10 14.03 -1.34
CA SER A 14 -0.77 13.79 -0.17
C SER A 14 -0.18 14.37 1.11
N THR A 15 1.14 14.23 1.28
CA THR A 15 1.89 14.81 2.41
C THR A 15 1.84 16.33 2.38
N ALA A 16 2.15 16.94 1.24
CA ALA A 16 2.12 18.38 1.05
C ALA A 16 0.73 18.97 1.30
N TRP A 17 -0.32 18.31 0.81
CA TRP A 17 -1.71 18.71 1.07
C TRP A 17 -2.06 18.62 2.55
N SER A 18 -1.68 17.53 3.23
CA SER A 18 -1.94 17.36 4.68
C SER A 18 -1.25 18.44 5.50
N LEU A 19 0.01 18.76 5.19
CA LEU A 19 0.77 19.84 5.83
C LEU A 19 0.14 21.21 5.55
N ARG A 20 -0.25 21.50 4.31
CA ARG A 20 -0.91 22.75 3.95
C ARG A 20 -2.24 22.93 4.72
N ARG A 21 -3.01 21.85 4.90
CA ARG A 21 -4.24 21.86 5.70
C ARG A 21 -4.01 22.13 7.18
N ARG A 22 -2.80 21.91 7.69
CA ARG A 22 -2.40 22.23 9.06
C ARG A 22 -1.86 23.66 9.22
N GLY A 23 -1.84 24.44 8.13
CA GLY A 23 -1.35 25.82 8.13
C GLY A 23 0.14 25.95 7.84
N GLU A 24 0.82 24.85 7.50
CA GLU A 24 2.24 24.89 7.16
C GLU A 24 2.47 25.46 5.76
N GLU A 25 3.54 26.25 5.63
CA GLU A 25 4.08 26.63 4.33
C GLU A 25 4.85 25.45 3.74
N VAL A 26 4.52 25.05 2.51
CA VAL A 26 5.08 23.84 1.89
C VAL A 26 5.64 24.14 0.50
N ILE A 27 6.86 23.68 0.25
CA ILE A 27 7.51 23.71 -1.06
C ILE A 27 7.64 22.26 -1.55
N VAL A 28 7.12 21.97 -2.73
CA VAL A 28 7.28 20.66 -3.38
C VAL A 28 8.38 20.75 -4.43
N ILE A 29 9.34 19.84 -4.37
CA ILE A 29 10.44 19.75 -5.33
C ILE A 29 10.29 18.43 -6.09
N GLU A 30 10.03 18.53 -7.40
CA GLU A 30 9.93 17.39 -8.31
C GLU A 30 10.89 17.61 -9.48
N ARG A 31 11.53 16.53 -9.95
CA ARG A 31 12.47 16.56 -11.06
C ARG A 31 11.75 16.70 -12.41
N GLY A 32 10.61 16.01 -12.57
CA GLY A 32 9.79 16.03 -13.79
C GLY A 32 8.45 16.74 -13.59
N SER A 33 7.42 16.23 -14.26
CA SER A 33 6.03 16.64 -14.06
C SER A 33 5.43 15.94 -12.85
N ILE A 34 4.53 16.62 -12.13
CA ILE A 34 3.81 16.04 -10.99
C ILE A 34 3.13 14.73 -11.40
N GLY A 35 3.43 13.67 -10.67
CA GLY A 35 2.85 12.36 -10.89
C GLY A 35 3.38 11.58 -12.09
N GLU A 36 4.33 12.07 -12.91
CA GLU A 36 4.67 11.40 -14.18
C GLU A 36 5.29 10.00 -14.06
N SER A 37 5.92 9.70 -12.91
CA SER A 37 6.61 8.43 -12.66
C SER A 37 5.64 7.37 -12.12
N ALA A 38 6.04 6.54 -11.15
CA ALA A 38 5.25 5.43 -10.61
C ALA A 38 3.78 5.78 -10.24
N SER A 39 3.53 7.01 -9.83
CA SER A 39 2.17 7.48 -9.48
C SER A 39 1.25 7.74 -10.67
N GLY A 40 1.78 7.96 -11.88
CA GLY A 40 1.01 8.23 -13.10
C GLY A 40 0.91 7.04 -14.04
N VAL A 41 1.78 6.03 -13.86
CA VAL A 41 1.81 4.81 -14.67
C VAL A 41 1.35 3.55 -13.94
N ASN A 42 0.79 3.67 -12.73
CA ASN A 42 0.19 2.54 -12.03
C ASN A 42 -1.21 2.18 -12.58
N ALA A 43 -1.72 1.00 -12.21
CA ALA A 43 -3.01 0.50 -12.68
C ALA A 43 -4.24 1.18 -12.05
N GLY A 44 -4.07 2.14 -11.13
CA GLY A 44 -5.17 2.87 -10.48
C GLY A 44 -5.98 2.04 -9.47
N TRP A 45 -5.47 0.89 -9.04
CA TRP A 45 -6.17 0.03 -8.10
C TRP A 45 -6.16 0.59 -6.68
N VAL A 46 -7.30 0.54 -6.01
CA VAL A 46 -7.42 0.80 -4.58
C VAL A 46 -7.75 -0.53 -3.91
N THR A 47 -6.73 -1.17 -3.33
CA THR A 47 -6.83 -2.51 -2.73
C THR A 47 -6.45 -2.51 -1.25
N PRO A 48 -7.32 -2.01 -0.35
CA PRO A 48 -7.07 -2.02 1.09
C PRO A 48 -6.74 -3.41 1.63
N SER A 49 -7.35 -4.46 1.06
CA SER A 49 -7.12 -5.86 1.40
C SER A 49 -5.69 -6.36 1.12
N LEU A 50 -4.94 -5.67 0.25
CA LEU A 50 -3.55 -6.00 -0.10
C LEU A 50 -2.53 -5.04 0.51
N SER A 51 -2.96 -4.12 1.39
CA SER A 51 -2.09 -3.13 2.01
C SER A 51 -1.18 -3.70 3.10
N THR A 52 -1.53 -4.86 3.66
CA THR A 52 -0.73 -5.51 4.71
C THR A 52 0.41 -6.30 4.05
N PRO A 53 1.69 -6.05 4.40
CA PRO A 53 2.80 -6.82 3.86
C PRO A 53 2.62 -8.30 4.11
N LEU A 54 2.80 -9.14 3.09
CA LEU A 54 2.75 -10.61 3.23
C LEU A 54 3.73 -11.14 4.29
N ALA A 55 4.82 -10.42 4.55
CA ALA A 55 5.82 -10.77 5.55
C ALA A 55 5.58 -10.13 6.93
N SER A 56 4.43 -9.49 7.17
CA SER A 56 4.14 -8.89 8.47
C SER A 56 3.96 -9.96 9.56
N PRO A 57 4.40 -9.69 10.81
CA PRO A 57 4.13 -10.56 11.95
C PRO A 57 2.62 -10.86 12.06
N GLY A 58 2.26 -12.14 12.17
CA GLY A 58 0.87 -12.60 12.25
C GLY A 58 0.25 -13.04 10.91
N VAL A 59 0.85 -12.71 9.77
CA VAL A 59 0.33 -13.13 8.44
C VAL A 59 0.44 -14.63 8.21
N VAL A 60 1.49 -15.29 8.73
CA VAL A 60 1.60 -16.76 8.69
C VAL A 60 0.47 -17.42 9.48
N GLY A 61 0.14 -16.88 10.65
CA GLY A 61 -0.99 -17.36 11.47
C GLY A 61 -2.32 -17.17 10.74
N LEU A 62 -2.54 -15.99 10.15
CA LEU A 62 -3.72 -15.71 9.33
C LEU A 62 -3.82 -16.66 8.13
N GLY A 63 -2.70 -16.94 7.48
CA GLY A 63 -2.60 -17.88 6.37
C GLY A 63 -2.96 -19.31 6.77
N LEU A 64 -2.50 -19.78 7.94
CA LEU A 64 -2.88 -21.09 8.48
C LEU A 64 -4.37 -21.15 8.85
N THR A 65 -4.94 -20.08 9.42
CA THR A 65 -6.38 -20.05 9.70
C THR A 65 -7.22 -20.05 8.43
N HIS A 66 -6.82 -19.28 7.40
CA HIS A 66 -7.50 -19.29 6.12
C HIS A 66 -7.35 -20.65 5.40
N ALA A 67 -6.19 -21.31 5.54
CA ALA A 67 -5.94 -22.63 4.96
C ALA A 67 -6.97 -23.68 5.38
N LEU A 68 -7.56 -23.55 6.56
CA LEU A 68 -8.58 -24.46 7.09
C LEU A 68 -10.02 -23.94 6.90
N ASP A 69 -10.19 -22.70 6.42
CA ASP A 69 -11.48 -22.10 6.11
C ASP A 69 -11.83 -22.31 4.63
N PRO A 70 -12.94 -23.01 4.30
CA PRO A 70 -13.40 -23.19 2.92
C PRO A 70 -13.66 -21.88 2.15
N ASN A 71 -13.88 -20.77 2.87
CA ASN A 71 -14.11 -19.44 2.31
C ASN A 71 -12.89 -18.50 2.52
N GLY A 72 -11.79 -19.01 3.06
CA GLY A 72 -10.57 -18.25 3.31
C GLY A 72 -9.83 -17.89 2.01
N ALA A 73 -9.03 -16.81 2.05
CA ALA A 73 -8.27 -16.33 0.88
C ALA A 73 -7.21 -17.34 0.37
N LEU A 74 -6.85 -18.32 1.20
CA LEU A 74 -6.03 -19.47 0.86
C LEU A 74 -6.73 -20.67 1.48
N SER A 75 -7.51 -21.47 0.75
CA SER A 75 -8.22 -22.65 1.29
C SER A 75 -7.50 -23.94 0.86
N ILE A 76 -7.00 -24.71 1.81
CA ILE A 76 -6.38 -26.02 1.57
C ILE A 76 -7.37 -27.09 2.04
N ARG A 77 -7.75 -28.00 1.14
CA ARG A 77 -8.54 -29.19 1.49
C ARG A 77 -7.61 -30.38 1.68
N PRO A 78 -7.15 -30.69 2.90
CA PRO A 78 -6.31 -31.85 3.11
C PRO A 78 -7.07 -33.11 2.68
N ARG A 79 -6.46 -33.89 1.79
CA ARG A 79 -6.92 -35.24 1.43
C ARG A 79 -5.79 -36.19 1.84
N LEU A 80 -6.16 -37.27 2.53
CA LEU A 80 -5.27 -38.39 2.69
C LEU A 80 -5.22 -39.11 1.35
N ASP A 81 -4.03 -39.12 0.76
CA ASP A 81 -3.71 -39.99 -0.36
C ASP A 81 -3.18 -41.31 0.23
N THR A 82 -3.73 -42.44 -0.20
CA THR A 82 -3.42 -43.78 0.35
C THR A 82 -2.92 -44.76 -0.71
N ASP A 83 -2.54 -44.24 -1.88
CA ASP A 83 -1.77 -44.98 -2.88
C ASP A 83 -0.27 -45.03 -2.50
#